data_AF-A0AAV1SLP7-F1
#
_entry.id   AF-A0AAV1SLP7-F1
#
_cell.length_a   1.000
_cell.length_b   1.000
_cell.length_c   1.000
_cell.angle_alpha   90.00
_cell.angle_beta   90.00
_cell.angle_gamma   90.00
#
_symmetry.space_group_name_H-M   'P 1'
#
loop_
_entity.id
_entity.type
_entity.pdbx_description
1 polymer ?
#
loop_
_entity_poly.entity_id
_entity_poly.type
_entity_poly.pdbx_seq_one_letter_code
_entity_poly.pdbx_strand_id
1 'polypeptide(L)'
;MMKPYPNLFSVSGQILRLWDDLGTAEEEQERGDVASSIECYAKEKGFSSEKEAREHIRNLISSSWLELNSELVAPTTELPLSIIQASLNLARTAQVMYQHGDDENASTVADNVQALIFRPIS
;
A
#
# COMPACT_ATOMS: atom_id res chain seq x y z
N MET A 1 -13.26 -9.56 25.08
CA MET A 1 -12.18 -9.57 24.07
C MET A 1 -12.83 -9.31 22.72
N MET A 2 -12.42 -8.26 22.00
CA MET A 2 -13.01 -7.93 20.69
C MET A 2 -12.61 -9.03 19.70
N LYS A 3 -13.53 -9.45 18.82
CA LYS A 3 -13.15 -10.39 17.75
C LYS A 3 -12.09 -9.71 16.88
N PRO A 4 -10.97 -10.36 16.57
CA PRO A 4 -9.99 -9.79 15.65
C PRO A 4 -10.66 -9.55 14.29
N TYR A 5 -10.31 -8.44 13.65
CA TYR A 5 -10.75 -8.21 12.28
C TYR A 5 -10.26 -9.37 11.39
N PRO A 6 -11.06 -9.79 10.38
CA PRO A 6 -10.59 -10.73 9.37
C PRO A 6 -9.23 -10.33 8.84
N ASN A 7 -8.30 -11.29 8.76
CA ASN A 7 -6.91 -11.01 8.39
C ASN A 7 -6.82 -10.32 7.02
N LEU A 8 -7.70 -10.68 6.10
CA LEU A 8 -7.91 -10.00 4.82
C LEU A 8 -7.91 -8.47 4.91
N PHE A 9 -8.61 -7.90 5.90
CA PHE A 9 -8.69 -6.44 6.09
C PHE A 9 -7.37 -5.87 6.60
N SER A 10 -6.74 -6.56 7.54
CA SER A 10 -5.46 -6.16 8.11
C SER A 10 -4.36 -6.13 7.04
N VAL A 11 -4.24 -7.19 6.24
CA VAL A 11 -3.22 -7.30 5.19
C VAL A 11 -3.47 -6.30 4.07
N SER A 12 -4.73 -6.11 3.65
CA SER A 12 -5.08 -5.09 2.64
C SER A 12 -4.78 -3.68 3.14
N GLY A 13 -5.09 -3.38 4.40
CA GLY A 13 -4.78 -2.10 5.04
C GLY A 13 -3.27 -1.89 5.22
N GLN A 14 -2.51 -2.94 5.50
CA GLN A 14 -1.06 -2.88 5.57
C GLN A 14 -0.45 -2.52 4.21
N ILE A 15 -0.87 -3.18 3.12
CA ILE A 15 -0.40 -2.83 1.77
C ILE A 15 -0.71 -1.36 1.45
N LEU A 16 -1.93 -0.90 1.77
CA LEU A 16 -2.31 0.50 1.60
C LEU A 16 -1.36 1.44 2.36
N ARG A 17 -1.17 1.21 3.67
CA ARG A 17 -0.34 2.06 4.53
C ARG A 17 1.10 2.12 4.03
N LEU A 18 1.69 0.98 3.66
CA LEU A 18 3.08 0.95 3.21
C LEU A 18 3.28 1.67 1.86
N TRP A 19 2.29 1.61 0.95
CA TRP A 19 2.34 2.39 -0.29
C TRP A 19 2.13 3.89 -0.04
N ASP A 20 1.19 4.26 0.82
CA ASP A 20 0.95 5.64 1.25
C ASP A 20 2.25 6.26 1.78
N ASP A 21 2.87 5.64 2.80
CA ASP A 21 4.12 6.12 3.39
C ASP A 21 5.27 6.22 2.36
N LEU A 22 5.38 5.29 1.39
CA LEU A 22 6.38 5.40 0.31
C LEU A 22 6.15 6.63 -0.57
N GLY A 23 4.89 6.95 -0.85
CA GLY A 23 4.51 8.05 -1.72
C GLY A 23 4.49 9.42 -1.05
N THR A 24 4.31 9.48 0.28
CA THR A 24 4.02 10.74 1.00
C THR A 24 5.02 11.12 2.09
N ALA A 25 6.00 10.26 2.43
CA ALA A 25 6.88 10.49 3.57
C ALA A 25 7.61 11.85 3.58
N GLU A 26 8.05 12.35 2.43
CA GLU A 26 8.72 13.65 2.34
C GLU A 26 7.75 14.80 2.71
N GLU A 27 6.56 14.82 2.09
CA GLU A 27 5.53 15.83 2.37
C GLU A 27 5.01 15.75 3.82
N GLU A 28 4.88 14.54 4.36
CA GLU A 28 4.48 14.30 5.76
C GLU A 28 5.53 14.82 6.76
N GLN A 29 6.81 14.59 6.46
CA GLN A 29 7.92 15.08 7.28
C GLN A 29 7.99 16.61 7.27
N GLU A 30 7.82 17.25 6.11
CA GLU A 30 7.77 18.71 6.01
C GLU A 30 6.62 19.33 6.81
N ARG A 31 5.47 18.65 6.85
CA ARG A 31 4.29 19.07 7.61
C ARG A 31 4.42 18.79 9.12
N GLY A 32 5.38 17.96 9.53
CA GLY A 32 5.57 17.54 10.92
C GLY A 32 4.51 16.54 11.39
N ASP A 33 4.02 15.68 10.49
CA ASP A 33 3.10 14.60 10.80
C ASP A 33 3.78 13.49 11.64
N VAL A 34 3.01 12.47 12.02
CA VAL A 34 3.53 11.30 12.75
C VAL A 34 4.53 10.55 11.86
N ALA A 35 5.58 9.99 12.47
CA ALA A 35 6.62 9.26 11.77
C ALA A 35 6.06 8.13 10.88
N SER A 36 6.46 8.13 9.62
CA SER A 36 6.14 7.10 8.63
C SER A 36 6.78 5.76 8.98
N SER A 37 6.35 4.67 8.34
CA SER A 37 6.99 3.35 8.46
C SER A 37 8.47 3.36 8.05
N ILE A 38 8.85 4.22 7.10
CA ILE A 38 10.24 4.41 6.65
C ILE A 38 11.09 4.98 7.80
N GLU A 39 10.62 6.07 8.42
CA GLU A 39 11.32 6.71 9.54
C GLU A 39 11.38 5.81 10.76
N CYS A 40 10.28 5.11 11.07
CA CYS A 40 10.22 4.16 12.17
C CYS A 40 11.26 3.05 12.00
N TYR A 41 11.34 2.45 10.81
CA TYR A 41 12.30 1.40 10.51
C TYR A 41 13.75 1.91 10.58
N ALA A 42 14.04 3.07 9.99
CA ALA A 42 15.38 3.65 9.99
C ALA A 42 15.88 3.95 11.41
N LYS A 43 14.97 4.42 12.28
CA LYS A 43 15.26 4.66 13.70
C LYS A 43 15.47 3.36 14.47
N GLU A 44 14.65 2.33 14.24
CA GLU A 44 14.78 1.03 14.91
C GLU A 44 16.12 0.35 14.59
N LYS A 45 16.58 0.44 13.34
CA LYS A 45 17.84 -0.17 12.90
C LYS A 45 19.09 0.68 13.15
N GLY A 46 18.94 1.85 13.78
CA GLY A 46 20.08 2.68 14.19
C GLY A 46 20.79 3.36 13.02
N PHE A 47 20.01 4.09 12.20
CA PHE A 47 20.47 4.90 11.05
C PHE A 47 20.76 4.13 9.77
N SER A 48 19.86 3.22 9.35
CA SER A 48 19.89 2.73 7.97
C SER A 48 19.65 3.90 7.01
N SER A 49 20.25 3.87 5.83
CA SER A 49 19.98 4.87 4.79
C SER A 49 18.48 4.85 4.43
N GLU A 50 17.92 5.99 4.05
CA GLU A 50 16.52 6.08 3.61
C GLU A 50 16.23 5.06 2.48
N LYS A 51 17.20 4.88 1.58
CA LYS A 51 17.14 3.89 0.51
C LYS A 51 16.94 2.47 1.04
N GLU A 52 17.71 2.04 2.04
CA GLU A 52 17.57 0.71 2.65
C GLU A 52 16.23 0.56 3.37
N ALA A 53 15.75 1.62 4.01
CA ALA A 53 14.43 1.62 4.64
C ALA A 53 13.32 1.46 3.59
N ARG A 54 13.35 2.24 2.50
CA ARG A 54 12.40 2.11 1.38
C ARG A 54 12.45 0.72 0.75
N GLU A 55 13.64 0.15 0.53
CA GLU A 55 13.79 -1.21 0.02
C GLU A 55 13.19 -2.26 0.96
N HIS A 56 13.38 -2.10 2.27
CA HIS A 56 12.74 -2.95 3.26
C HIS A 56 11.21 -2.85 3.21
N ILE A 57 10.65 -1.64 3.11
CA ILE A 57 9.21 -1.43 2.98
C ILE A 57 8.66 -2.13 1.72
N ARG A 58 9.37 -2.07 0.58
CA ARG A 58 8.95 -2.80 -0.64
C ARG A 58 8.97 -4.33 -0.46
N ASN A 59 9.91 -4.86 0.31
CA ASN A 59 9.93 -6.28 0.66
C ASN A 59 8.77 -6.67 1.58
N LEU A 60 8.37 -5.79 2.51
CA LEU A 60 7.18 -5.96 3.32
C LEU A 60 5.91 -5.96 2.46
N ILE A 61 5.77 -5.01 1.53
CA ILE A 61 4.65 -4.98 0.57
C ILE A 61 4.57 -6.29 -0.22
N SER A 62 5.70 -6.77 -0.74
CA SER A 62 5.77 -8.02 -1.50
C SER A 62 5.33 -9.22 -0.66
N SER A 63 5.74 -9.26 0.60
CA SER A 63 5.37 -10.31 1.55
C SER A 63 3.88 -10.23 1.91
N SER A 64 3.35 -9.04 2.15
CA SER A 64 1.91 -8.81 2.40
C SER A 64 1.05 -9.19 1.19
N TRP A 65 1.54 -9.01 -0.04
CA TRP A 65 0.84 -9.51 -1.24
C TRP A 65 0.73 -11.04 -1.28
N LEU A 66 1.79 -11.76 -0.90
CA LEU A 66 1.77 -13.21 -0.80
C LEU A 66 0.76 -13.68 0.26
N GLU A 67 0.71 -13.00 1.39
CA GLU A 67 -0.27 -13.26 2.44
C GLU A 67 -1.70 -12.98 1.97
N LEU A 68 -1.95 -11.82 1.34
CA LEU A 68 -3.26 -11.46 0.79
C LEU A 68 -3.74 -12.50 -0.22
N ASN A 69 -2.86 -12.93 -1.13
CA ASN A 69 -3.18 -13.98 -2.11
C ASN A 69 -3.53 -15.31 -1.43
N SER A 70 -2.86 -15.64 -0.32
CA SER A 70 -3.14 -16.84 0.46
C SER A 70 -4.52 -16.79 1.12
N GLU A 71 -4.91 -15.62 1.65
CA GLU A 71 -6.25 -15.38 2.20
C GLU A 71 -7.35 -15.49 1.13
N LEU A 72 -7.06 -15.08 -0.11
CA LEU A 72 -8.01 -15.14 -1.23
C LEU A 72 -8.25 -16.57 -1.75
N VAL A 73 -7.26 -17.46 -1.63
CA VAL A 73 -7.41 -18.87 -2.03
C VAL A 73 -7.85 -19.77 -0.89
N ALA A 74 -7.79 -19.27 0.36
CA ALA A 74 -8.20 -20.04 1.53
C ALA A 74 -9.71 -20.35 1.46
N PRO A 75 -10.12 -21.60 1.74
CA PRO A 75 -11.51 -22.04 1.62
C PRO A 75 -12.49 -21.43 2.66
N THR A 76 -12.05 -20.46 3.46
CA THR A 76 -12.67 -20.10 4.75
C THR A 76 -13.07 -18.63 4.92
N THR A 77 -13.10 -17.81 3.88
CA THR A 77 -13.67 -16.46 4.06
C THR A 77 -15.19 -16.53 4.08
N GLU A 78 -15.80 -16.48 5.29
CA GLU A 78 -17.25 -16.29 5.50
C GLU A 78 -17.77 -14.92 5.01
N LEU A 79 -16.91 -14.15 4.33
CA LEU A 79 -17.19 -12.80 3.87
C LEU A 79 -17.89 -12.82 2.50
N PRO A 80 -18.83 -11.89 2.25
CA PRO A 80 -19.38 -11.70 0.92
C PRO A 80 -18.28 -11.40 -0.10
N LEU A 81 -18.39 -11.94 -1.31
CA LEU A 81 -17.42 -11.72 -2.39
C LEU A 81 -17.15 -10.24 -2.67
N SER A 82 -18.17 -9.38 -2.56
CA SER A 82 -18.02 -7.93 -2.74
C SER A 82 -17.07 -7.30 -1.70
N ILE A 83 -17.10 -7.78 -0.46
CA ILE A 83 -16.21 -7.33 0.62
C ILE A 83 -14.78 -7.81 0.37
N ILE A 84 -14.63 -9.04 -0.12
CA ILE A 84 -13.33 -9.59 -0.49
C ILE A 84 -12.72 -8.78 -1.64
N GLN A 85 -13.50 -8.50 -2.68
CA GLN A 85 -13.09 -7.68 -3.82
C GLN A 85 -12.76 -6.25 -3.43
N ALA A 86 -13.53 -5.64 -2.53
CA ALA A 86 -13.24 -4.30 -2.03
C ALA A 86 -11.88 -4.25 -1.32
N SER A 87 -11.57 -5.27 -0.50
CA SER A 87 -10.28 -5.35 0.21
C SER A 87 -9.10 -5.53 -0.74
N LEU A 88 -9.23 -6.45 -1.71
CA LEU A 88 -8.23 -6.64 -2.76
C LEU A 88 -8.04 -5.37 -3.60
N ASN A 89 -9.12 -4.71 -3.99
CA ASN A 89 -9.05 -3.50 -4.80
C ASN A 89 -8.46 -2.32 -4.01
N LEU A 90 -8.67 -2.24 -2.69
CA LEU A 90 -8.00 -1.25 -1.84
C LEU A 90 -6.47 -1.37 -1.95
N ALA A 91 -5.94 -2.58 -1.81
CA ALA A 91 -4.51 -2.84 -1.93
C ALA A 91 -3.97 -2.49 -3.33
N ARG A 92 -4.71 -2.82 -4.40
CA ARG A 92 -4.36 -2.47 -5.78
C ARG A 92 -4.38 -0.97 -6.02
N THR A 93 -5.43 -0.29 -5.56
CA THR A 93 -5.58 1.16 -5.73
C THR A 93 -4.46 1.91 -5.04
N ALA A 94 -4.07 1.51 -3.83
CA ALA A 94 -2.93 2.12 -3.13
C ALA A 94 -1.65 2.10 -3.98
N GLN A 95 -1.32 0.96 -4.56
CA GLN A 95 -0.18 0.83 -5.44
C GLN A 95 -0.29 1.77 -6.66
N VAL A 96 -1.43 1.77 -7.35
CA VAL A 96 -1.65 2.65 -8.51
C VAL A 96 -1.51 4.13 -8.13
N MET A 97 -1.96 4.51 -6.94
CA MET A 97 -1.88 5.89 -6.49
C MET A 97 -0.46 6.32 -6.14
N TYR A 98 0.32 5.50 -5.43
CA TYR A 98 1.58 5.93 -4.80
C TYR A 98 2.86 5.42 -5.48
N GLN A 99 2.78 4.49 -6.43
CA GLN A 99 3.97 3.90 -7.07
C GLN A 99 4.80 4.91 -7.89
N HIS A 100 4.19 6.00 -8.39
CA HIS A 100 4.82 6.94 -9.32
C HIS A 100 6.00 7.76 -8.75
N GLY A 101 6.13 7.88 -7.42
CA GLY A 101 7.31 8.52 -6.80
C GLY A 101 8.55 7.62 -6.76
N ASP A 102 8.35 6.31 -6.84
CA ASP A 102 9.41 5.29 -6.73
C ASP A 102 9.77 4.67 -8.09
N ASP A 103 8.86 4.70 -9.05
CA ASP A 103 9.03 4.22 -10.42
C ASP A 103 8.77 5.37 -11.40
N GLU A 104 9.84 5.92 -11.97
CA GLU A 104 9.77 7.03 -12.94
C GLU A 104 8.92 6.70 -14.19
N ASN A 105 8.64 5.42 -14.46
CA ASN A 105 7.81 5.00 -15.57
C ASN A 105 6.32 4.85 -15.20
N ALA A 106 5.97 4.92 -13.91
CA ALA A 106 4.60 4.77 -13.47
C ALA A 106 3.81 6.07 -13.71
N SER A 107 2.58 5.92 -14.21
CA SER A 107 1.68 7.05 -14.46
C SER A 107 1.24 7.71 -13.17
N THR A 108 1.16 9.04 -13.15
CA THR A 108 0.63 9.76 -12.00
C THR A 108 -0.88 9.55 -11.86
N VAL A 109 -1.43 9.89 -10.70
CA VAL A 109 -2.89 9.91 -10.49
C VAL A 109 -3.58 10.84 -11.49
N ALA A 110 -2.98 11.99 -11.80
CA ALA A 110 -3.52 12.94 -12.76
C ALA A 110 -3.58 12.34 -14.17
N ASP A 111 -2.53 11.63 -14.60
CA ASP A 111 -2.49 10.95 -15.91
C ASP A 111 -3.58 9.89 -16.01
N ASN A 112 -3.72 9.07 -14.97
CA ASN A 112 -4.74 8.01 -14.90
C ASN A 112 -6.16 8.59 -14.95
N VAL A 113 -6.42 9.67 -14.21
CA VAL A 113 -7.73 10.35 -14.22
C VAL A 113 -8.03 10.94 -15.60
N GLN A 114 -7.05 11.56 -16.25
CA GLN A 114 -7.21 12.08 -17.61
C GLN A 114 -7.54 10.97 -18.60
N ALA A 115 -6.81 9.85 -18.55
CA ALA A 115 -7.00 8.74 -19.46
C ALA A 115 -8.33 7.99 -19.24
N LEU A 116 -8.74 7.76 -17.98
CA LEU A 116 -9.89 6.92 -17.67
C LEU A 116 -11.23 7.66 -17.65
N ILE A 117 -11.23 8.93 -17.24
CA ILE A 117 -12.48 9.69 -16.98
C ILE A 117 -12.76 10.70 -18.09
N PHE A 118 -11.73 11.36 -18.61
CA PHE A 118 -11.89 12.49 -19.52
C PHE A 118 -11.61 12.16 -20.99
N ARG A 119 -10.86 11.10 -21.28
CA ARG A 119 -10.49 10.71 -22.65
C ARG A 119 -11.26 9.44 -23.06
N PRO A 120 -12.23 9.52 -23.98
CA PRO A 120 -12.89 8.33 -24.50
C PRO A 120 -11.92 7.47 -25.31
N ILE A 121 -12.15 6.16 -25.31
CA ILE A 121 -11.45 5.23 -26.20
C ILE A 121 -12.07 5.38 -27.60
N SER A 122 -11.24 5.75 -28.57
CA SER A 122 -11.62 5.89 -29.98
C SER A 122 -11.74 4.55 -30.70
#